data_AF-A0AAP1HAC0-F1
#
_entry.id   AF-A0AAP1HAC0-F1
#
_cell.length_a   1.000
_cell.length_b   1.000
_cell.length_c   1.000
_cell.angle_alpha   90.00
_cell.angle_beta   90.00
_cell.angle_gamma   90.00
#
_symmetry.space_group_name_H-M   'P 1'
#
loop_
_entity.id
_entity.type
_entity.pdbx_description
1 polymer ?
#
loop_
_entity_poly.entity_id
_entity_poly.type
_entity_poly.pdbx_seq_one_letter_code
_entity_poly.pdbx_strand_id
1 'polypeptide(L)'
;MKRESYQTEMFNWCEALKDQIQKRGQLDQFEEQIDKMIEALEDDQTTEEDWYKQAAALYRDITESDDTSERRAYVPIGKHVLPKLPYKYSALEPYISRDIMVLHHTKHHQSYVDGLNKAESELKKARATKNYDLITHWERELAFHGAGHYLHSIFWFSMHPNGKRRPTGALFQMIDLSFGSYSAFKEHFTQAAKKVEGVGWAILVWAPRSGRLEILTAEKHQLLSQWDVIPLLPLDVWEHAYYLQYKNDRASYVDHWWNVVDWREAEKRFEQAKEVVWKLY
;
A
#
# COMPACT_ATOMS: atom_id res chain seq x y z
N MET A 1 -10.60 -5.21 -27.69
CA MET A 1 -12.06 -5.12 -27.44
C MET A 1 -12.70 -4.51 -28.68
N LYS A 2 -13.93 -4.88 -29.04
CA LYS A 2 -14.65 -4.23 -30.15
C LYS A 2 -15.31 -2.94 -29.62
N ARG A 3 -15.38 -1.87 -30.43
CA ARG A 3 -15.96 -0.57 -30.06
C ARG A 3 -17.33 -0.69 -29.39
N GLU A 4 -18.24 -1.47 -29.96
CA GLU A 4 -19.59 -1.72 -29.42
C GLU A 4 -19.58 -2.36 -28.03
N SER A 5 -18.62 -3.27 -27.78
CA SER A 5 -18.45 -3.90 -26.45
C SER A 5 -17.99 -2.87 -25.43
N TYR A 6 -17.07 -1.98 -25.82
CA TYR A 6 -16.58 -0.92 -24.95
C TYR A 6 -17.66 0.12 -24.65
N GLN A 7 -18.40 0.53 -25.67
CA GLN A 7 -19.56 1.44 -25.57
C GLN A 7 -20.60 0.88 -24.58
N THR A 8 -20.93 -0.41 -24.70
CA THR A 8 -21.86 -1.10 -23.77
C THR A 8 -21.34 -1.10 -22.33
N GLU A 9 -20.05 -1.39 -22.12
CA GLU A 9 -19.45 -1.35 -20.78
C GLU A 9 -19.45 0.07 -20.19
N MET A 10 -19.16 1.09 -21.00
CA MET A 10 -19.19 2.49 -20.57
C MET A 10 -20.60 2.98 -20.24
N PHE A 11 -21.61 2.55 -21.00
CA PHE A 11 -23.01 2.83 -20.68
C PHE A 11 -23.41 2.21 -19.34
N ASN A 12 -23.10 0.92 -19.13
CA ASN A 12 -23.34 0.24 -17.86
C ASN A 12 -22.62 0.91 -16.69
N TRP A 13 -21.42 1.44 -16.93
CA TRP A 13 -20.68 2.22 -15.92
C TRP A 13 -21.39 3.54 -15.59
N CYS A 14 -21.92 4.27 -16.57
CA CYS A 14 -22.68 5.51 -16.35
C CYS A 14 -23.94 5.25 -15.51
N GLU A 15 -24.70 4.19 -15.82
CA GLU A 15 -25.88 3.79 -15.05
C GLU A 15 -25.53 3.41 -13.60
N ALA A 16 -24.48 2.61 -13.41
CA ALA A 16 -24.00 2.24 -12.08
C ALA A 16 -23.50 3.48 -11.29
N LEU A 17 -22.87 4.44 -11.96
CA LEU A 17 -22.41 5.68 -11.37
C LEU A 17 -23.59 6.57 -10.95
N LYS A 18 -24.65 6.65 -11.76
CA LYS A 18 -25.88 7.38 -11.45
C LYS A 18 -26.53 6.87 -10.17
N ASP A 19 -26.67 5.54 -10.02
CA ASP A 19 -27.15 4.90 -8.79
C ASP A 19 -26.25 5.18 -7.57
N GLN A 20 -24.92 5.12 -7.74
CA GLN A 20 -23.98 5.42 -6.66
C GLN A 20 -24.06 6.86 -6.17
N ILE A 21 -24.16 7.83 -7.09
CA ILE A 21 -24.25 9.26 -6.77
C ILE A 21 -25.62 9.59 -6.16
N GLN A 22 -26.69 8.95 -6.65
CA GLN A 22 -28.02 9.08 -6.06
C GLN A 22 -28.06 8.60 -4.61
N LYS A 23 -27.43 7.45 -4.31
CA LYS A 23 -27.28 6.96 -2.91
C LYS A 23 -26.51 7.92 -2.00
N ARG A 24 -25.67 8.79 -2.58
CA ARG A 24 -24.94 9.83 -1.84
C ARG A 24 -25.72 11.15 -1.74
N GLY A 25 -26.87 11.28 -2.40
CA GLY A 25 -27.66 12.52 -2.43
C GLY A 25 -27.01 13.64 -3.27
N GLN A 26 -26.16 13.29 -4.23
CA GLN A 26 -25.41 14.23 -5.07
C GLN A 26 -25.87 14.22 -6.54
N LEU A 27 -27.00 13.56 -6.85
CA LEU A 27 -27.40 13.33 -8.25
C LEU A 27 -27.59 14.65 -9.00
N ASP A 28 -28.31 15.60 -8.40
CA ASP A 28 -28.58 16.92 -8.98
C ASP A 28 -27.30 17.69 -9.37
N GLN A 29 -26.16 17.37 -8.76
CA GLN A 29 -24.88 18.01 -9.05
C GLN A 29 -24.21 17.45 -10.31
N PHE A 30 -24.45 16.18 -10.65
CA PHE A 30 -23.71 15.45 -11.67
C PHE A 30 -24.58 14.87 -12.79
N GLU A 31 -25.90 14.87 -12.65
CA GLU A 31 -26.83 14.27 -13.61
C GLU A 31 -26.61 14.79 -15.04
N GLU A 32 -26.48 16.12 -15.21
CA GLU A 32 -26.24 16.70 -16.54
C GLU A 32 -24.92 16.22 -17.17
N GLN A 33 -23.87 16.01 -16.37
CA GLN A 33 -22.58 15.52 -16.88
C GLN A 33 -22.66 14.02 -17.25
N ILE A 34 -23.43 13.24 -16.49
CA ILE A 34 -23.67 11.81 -16.78
C ILE A 34 -24.50 11.67 -18.05
N ASP A 35 -25.57 12.44 -18.19
CA ASP A 35 -26.45 12.39 -19.35
C ASP A 35 -25.69 12.82 -20.63
N LYS A 36 -24.84 13.86 -20.56
CA LYS A 36 -23.94 14.23 -21.67
C LYS A 36 -22.96 13.12 -22.06
N MET A 37 -22.47 12.35 -21.09
CA MET A 37 -21.60 11.21 -21.34
C MET A 37 -22.36 10.08 -22.06
N ILE A 38 -23.62 9.83 -21.67
CA ILE A 38 -24.49 8.86 -22.34
C ILE A 38 -24.79 9.31 -23.78
N GLU A 39 -25.14 10.58 -23.99
CA GLU A 39 -25.35 11.15 -25.33
C GLU A 39 -24.10 11.00 -26.21
N ALA A 40 -22.91 11.26 -25.65
CA ALA A 40 -21.65 11.07 -26.35
C ALA A 40 -21.42 9.60 -26.73
N LEU A 41 -21.81 8.64 -25.89
CA LEU A 41 -21.70 7.22 -26.23
C LEU A 41 -22.57 6.84 -27.42
N GLU A 42 -23.73 7.47 -27.58
CA GLU A 42 -24.67 7.19 -28.69
C GLU A 42 -24.31 7.92 -29.99
N ASP A 43 -23.43 8.92 -29.94
CA ASP A 43 -22.98 9.67 -31.11
C ASP A 43 -21.88 8.94 -31.89
N ASP A 44 -22.21 8.48 -33.10
CA ASP A 44 -21.28 7.82 -34.03
C ASP A 44 -20.01 8.63 -34.36
N GLN A 45 -20.06 9.97 -34.22
CA GLN A 45 -18.93 10.88 -34.49
C GLN A 45 -17.89 10.92 -33.38
N THR A 46 -18.23 10.48 -32.17
CA THR A 46 -17.31 10.47 -31.04
C THR A 46 -16.44 9.21 -31.03
N THR A 47 -15.20 9.33 -30.56
CA THR A 47 -14.26 8.21 -30.51
C THR A 47 -14.19 7.58 -29.12
N GLU A 48 -13.61 6.38 -29.03
CA GLU A 48 -13.31 5.74 -27.74
C GLU A 48 -12.42 6.64 -26.85
N GLU A 49 -11.55 7.46 -27.46
CA GLU A 49 -10.70 8.41 -26.74
C GLU A 49 -11.51 9.58 -26.16
N ASP A 50 -12.54 10.04 -26.88
CA ASP A 50 -13.42 11.11 -26.41
C ASP A 50 -14.28 10.64 -25.24
N TRP A 51 -14.84 9.42 -25.34
CA TRP A 51 -15.56 8.76 -24.26
C TRP A 51 -14.70 8.63 -23.00
N TYR A 52 -13.45 8.16 -23.16
CA TYR A 52 -12.53 8.04 -22.05
C TYR A 52 -12.21 9.39 -21.39
N LYS A 53 -11.96 10.43 -22.18
CA LYS A 53 -11.67 11.78 -21.66
C LYS A 53 -12.85 12.36 -20.88
N GLN A 54 -14.07 12.22 -21.39
CA GLN A 54 -15.27 12.70 -20.71
C GLN A 54 -15.53 11.93 -19.41
N ALA A 55 -15.47 10.60 -19.44
CA ALA A 55 -15.62 9.78 -18.23
C ALA A 55 -14.55 10.09 -17.16
N ALA A 56 -13.30 10.30 -17.58
CA ALA A 56 -12.22 10.69 -16.66
C ALA A 56 -12.44 12.08 -16.04
N ALA A 57 -13.01 13.03 -16.80
CA ALA A 57 -13.36 14.35 -16.29
C ALA A 57 -14.51 14.28 -15.27
N LEU A 58 -15.61 13.59 -15.63
CA LEU A 58 -16.74 13.35 -14.74
C LEU A 58 -16.31 12.68 -13.44
N TYR A 59 -15.53 11.59 -13.51
CA TYR A 59 -15.04 10.90 -12.32
C TYR A 59 -14.20 11.81 -11.42
N ARG A 60 -13.34 12.66 -12.01
CA ARG A 60 -12.54 13.63 -11.24
C ARG A 60 -13.43 14.68 -10.57
N ASP A 61 -14.41 15.24 -11.26
CA ASP A 61 -15.28 16.28 -10.69
C ASP A 61 -16.10 15.72 -9.51
N ILE A 62 -16.58 14.48 -9.63
CA ILE A 62 -17.23 13.76 -8.54
C ILE A 62 -16.28 13.59 -7.36
N THR A 63 -15.05 13.11 -7.58
CA THR A 63 -14.09 12.84 -6.50
C THR A 63 -13.54 14.10 -5.84
N GLU A 64 -13.44 15.22 -6.56
CA GLU A 64 -12.99 16.51 -6.04
C GLU A 64 -14.11 17.23 -5.26
N SER A 65 -15.38 16.99 -5.57
CA SER A 65 -16.52 17.56 -4.83
C SER A 65 -16.72 17.00 -3.42
N ASP A 66 -16.20 15.78 -3.17
CA ASP A 66 -16.30 15.05 -1.91
C ASP A 66 -15.28 15.56 -0.85
N ASP A 67 -14.83 16.82 -0.92
CA ASP A 67 -13.74 17.45 -0.12
C ASP A 67 -14.06 17.65 1.38
N THR A 68 -14.80 16.72 1.98
CA THR A 68 -14.63 16.39 3.40
C THR A 68 -13.45 15.42 3.50
N SER A 69 -12.41 15.81 4.23
CA SER A 69 -11.10 15.14 4.30
C SER A 69 -11.10 13.66 4.73
N GLU A 70 -12.26 13.07 5.02
CA GLU A 70 -12.42 11.72 5.56
C GLU A 70 -12.75 10.65 4.50
N ARG A 71 -12.94 11.00 3.21
CA ARG A 71 -13.42 10.05 2.18
C ARG A 71 -12.72 10.08 0.82
N ARG A 72 -11.45 10.48 0.70
CA ARG A 72 -10.75 10.22 -0.58
C ARG A 72 -10.49 8.72 -0.74
N ALA A 73 -11.06 8.14 -1.80
CA ALA A 73 -10.85 6.74 -2.19
C ALA A 73 -9.43 6.46 -2.73
N TYR A 74 -8.61 7.51 -2.97
CA TYR A 74 -7.22 7.39 -3.46
C TYR A 74 -6.36 8.61 -3.06
N VAL A 75 -5.04 8.44 -3.08
CA VAL A 75 -4.07 9.54 -2.87
C VAL A 75 -3.79 10.22 -4.22
N PRO A 76 -3.98 11.55 -4.37
CA PRO A 76 -3.66 12.23 -5.63
C PRO A 76 -2.17 12.17 -5.97
N ILE A 77 -1.85 12.20 -7.27
CA ILE A 77 -0.47 12.22 -7.78
C ILE A 77 0.37 13.29 -7.08
N GLY A 78 1.49 12.88 -6.49
CA GLY A 78 2.41 13.81 -5.83
C GLY A 78 1.92 14.34 -4.49
N LYS A 79 0.90 13.70 -3.87
CA LYS A 79 0.28 14.12 -2.61
C LYS A 79 0.34 13.06 -1.49
N HIS A 80 1.25 12.11 -1.58
CA HIS A 80 1.59 11.24 -0.45
C HIS A 80 2.14 12.06 0.72
N VAL A 81 1.83 11.63 1.94
CA VAL A 81 2.23 12.31 3.17
C VAL A 81 2.88 11.35 4.14
N LEU A 82 3.83 11.85 4.93
CA LEU A 82 4.45 11.09 6.00
C LEU A 82 3.39 10.85 7.11
N PRO A 83 2.97 9.59 7.37
CA PRO A 83 2.01 9.31 8.44
C PRO A 83 2.60 9.69 9.80
N LYS A 84 1.78 10.20 10.71
CA LYS A 84 2.21 10.41 12.10
C LYS A 84 2.40 9.06 12.79
N LEU A 85 3.44 8.94 13.61
CA LEU A 85 3.61 7.75 14.45
C LEU A 85 2.43 7.59 15.44
N PRO A 86 1.95 6.37 15.69
CA PRO A 86 0.87 6.13 16.65
C PRO A 86 1.33 6.19 18.12
N TYR A 87 2.60 6.55 18.37
CA TYR A 87 3.23 6.66 19.69
C TYR A 87 4.38 7.68 19.67
N LYS A 88 4.88 8.07 20.85
CA LYS A 88 6.04 8.96 21.00
C LYS A 88 7.32 8.27 20.49
N TYR A 89 8.29 9.05 20.00
CA TYR A 89 9.56 8.49 19.49
C TYR A 89 10.34 7.62 20.48
N SER A 90 10.26 7.89 21.79
CA SER A 90 10.93 7.09 22.83
C SER A 90 10.08 5.92 23.35
N ALA A 91 8.88 5.71 22.81
CA ALA A 91 7.93 4.76 23.39
C ALA A 91 8.38 3.29 23.27
N LEU A 92 9.32 2.98 22.38
CA LEU A 92 9.78 1.62 22.12
C LEU A 92 11.09 1.27 22.86
N GLU A 93 11.59 2.18 23.69
CA GLU A 93 12.75 1.92 24.54
C GLU A 93 12.42 0.85 25.60
N PRO A 94 13.39 0.02 26.01
CA PRO A 94 14.80 0.03 25.60
C PRO A 94 15.07 -0.72 24.28
N TYR A 95 14.05 -1.26 23.62
CA TYR A 95 14.22 -2.15 22.46
C TYR A 95 14.59 -1.43 21.17
N ILE A 96 14.03 -0.23 20.94
CA ILE A 96 14.42 0.64 19.82
C ILE A 96 14.57 2.06 20.35
N SER A 97 15.75 2.64 20.19
CA SER A 97 16.10 3.94 20.75
C SER A 97 15.30 5.07 20.10
N ARG A 98 15.04 6.12 20.88
CA ARG A 98 14.43 7.36 20.39
C ARG A 98 15.15 7.91 19.16
N ASP A 99 16.48 7.89 19.15
CA ASP A 99 17.28 8.49 18.08
C ASP A 99 17.10 7.75 16.75
N ILE A 100 17.03 6.41 16.79
CA ILE A 100 16.64 5.60 15.64
C ILE A 100 15.24 6.03 15.18
N MET A 101 14.25 6.03 16.08
CA MET A 101 12.87 6.33 15.71
C MET A 101 12.71 7.74 15.09
N VAL A 102 13.43 8.74 15.60
CA VAL A 102 13.40 10.11 15.05
C VAL A 102 14.01 10.14 13.66
N LEU A 103 15.20 9.60 13.45
CA LEU A 103 15.88 9.64 12.15
C LEU A 103 15.18 8.77 11.11
N HIS A 104 14.79 7.56 11.49
CA HIS A 104 14.12 6.60 10.63
C HIS A 104 12.78 7.14 10.12
N HIS A 105 12.00 7.80 10.98
CA HIS A 105 10.75 8.43 10.58
C HIS A 105 10.95 9.76 9.82
N THR A 106 11.67 10.72 10.42
CA THR A 106 11.69 12.11 9.92
C THR A 106 12.68 12.33 8.77
N LYS A 107 13.62 11.40 8.54
CA LYS A 107 14.60 11.47 7.46
C LYS A 107 14.38 10.36 6.43
N HIS A 108 14.51 9.10 6.85
CA HIS A 108 14.44 7.98 5.91
C HIS A 108 13.03 7.85 5.31
N HIS A 109 11.98 7.74 6.14
CA HIS A 109 10.61 7.64 5.65
C HIS A 109 10.17 8.89 4.87
N GLN A 110 10.52 10.09 5.35
CA GLN A 110 10.26 11.34 4.60
C GLN A 110 10.87 11.30 3.19
N SER A 111 12.10 10.81 3.04
CA SER A 111 12.74 10.73 1.72
C SER A 111 12.00 9.79 0.75
N TYR A 112 11.37 8.72 1.25
CA TYR A 112 10.53 7.86 0.42
C TYR A 112 9.23 8.56 -0.01
N VAL A 113 8.60 9.32 0.89
CA VAL A 113 7.42 10.12 0.55
C VAL A 113 7.76 11.16 -0.54
N ASP A 114 8.84 11.90 -0.35
CA ASP A 114 9.26 12.94 -1.30
C ASP A 114 9.64 12.35 -2.66
N GLY A 115 10.38 11.23 -2.65
CA GLY A 115 10.78 10.54 -3.87
C GLY A 115 9.61 9.93 -4.63
N LEU A 116 8.63 9.33 -3.93
CA LEU A 116 7.41 8.81 -4.54
C LEU A 116 6.61 9.94 -5.20
N ASN A 117 6.42 11.04 -4.47
CA ASN A 117 5.71 12.20 -4.99
C ASN A 117 6.38 12.78 -6.25
N LYS A 118 7.71 12.82 -6.26
CA LYS A 118 8.49 13.28 -7.41
C LYS A 118 8.34 12.33 -8.60
N ALA A 119 8.48 11.02 -8.38
CA ALA A 119 8.36 10.03 -9.44
C ALA A 119 6.98 10.09 -10.11
N GLU A 120 5.88 10.14 -9.33
CA GLU A 120 4.53 10.25 -9.89
C GLU A 120 4.32 11.55 -10.69
N SER A 121 4.88 12.67 -10.21
CA SER A 121 4.79 13.97 -10.88
C SER A 121 5.53 13.98 -12.22
N GLU A 122 6.74 13.42 -12.26
CA GLU A 122 7.52 13.32 -13.49
C GLU A 122 6.91 12.33 -14.49
N LEU A 123 6.33 11.22 -14.01
CA LEU A 123 5.56 10.30 -14.86
C LEU A 123 4.30 10.96 -15.44
N LYS A 124 3.60 11.78 -14.65
CA LYS A 124 2.46 12.59 -15.14
C LYS A 124 2.92 13.57 -16.23
N LYS A 125 4.04 14.26 -16.02
CA LYS A 125 4.62 15.18 -17.00
C LYS A 125 5.06 14.46 -18.28
N ALA A 126 5.67 13.28 -18.17
CA ALA A 126 6.05 12.45 -19.31
C ALA A 126 4.83 12.12 -20.19
N ARG A 127 3.72 11.68 -19.57
CA ARG A 127 2.45 11.43 -20.29
C ARG A 127 1.89 12.68 -20.97
N ALA A 128 1.90 13.83 -20.28
CA ALA A 128 1.36 15.08 -20.81
C ALA A 128 2.19 15.64 -21.98
N THR A 129 3.51 15.46 -21.95
CA THR A 129 4.44 15.99 -22.96
C THR A 129 4.80 14.98 -24.04
N LYS A 130 4.41 13.71 -23.87
CA LYS A 130 4.84 12.56 -24.68
C LYS A 130 6.38 12.39 -24.75
N ASN A 131 7.12 12.93 -23.77
CA ASN A 131 8.55 12.67 -23.63
C ASN A 131 8.75 11.54 -22.61
N TYR A 132 9.32 10.42 -23.08
CA TYR A 132 9.56 9.22 -22.29
C TYR A 132 11.05 8.88 -22.13
N ASP A 133 11.96 9.82 -22.39
CA ASP A 133 13.42 9.59 -22.38
C ASP A 133 13.91 9.02 -21.04
N LEU A 134 13.25 9.38 -19.94
CA LEU A 134 13.58 8.95 -18.58
C LEU A 134 12.57 7.94 -18.00
N ILE A 135 11.72 7.31 -18.81
CA ILE A 135 10.65 6.44 -18.30
C ILE A 135 11.20 5.30 -17.43
N THR A 136 12.27 4.63 -17.86
CA THR A 136 12.91 3.55 -17.08
C THR A 136 13.43 4.04 -15.74
N HIS A 137 13.94 5.27 -15.67
CA HIS A 137 14.39 5.86 -14.41
C HIS A 137 13.21 6.09 -13.47
N TRP A 138 12.17 6.79 -13.94
CA TRP A 138 11.04 7.17 -13.08
C TRP A 138 10.20 5.97 -12.64
N GLU A 139 10.04 4.93 -13.46
CA GLU A 139 9.37 3.69 -13.03
C GLU A 139 10.17 2.97 -11.93
N ARG A 140 11.51 3.00 -12.00
CA ARG A 140 12.37 2.45 -10.94
C ARG A 140 12.25 3.25 -9.64
N GLU A 141 12.28 4.59 -9.73
CA GLU A 141 12.11 5.46 -8.56
C GLU A 141 10.72 5.30 -7.94
N LEU A 142 9.67 5.15 -8.77
CA LEU A 142 8.31 4.87 -8.33
C LEU A 142 8.25 3.57 -7.51
N ALA A 143 8.86 2.49 -8.01
CA ALA A 143 8.88 1.21 -7.31
C ALA A 143 9.67 1.27 -5.99
N PHE A 144 10.87 1.87 -6.01
CA PHE A 144 11.74 1.96 -4.83
C PHE A 144 11.14 2.83 -3.73
N HIS A 145 10.73 4.06 -4.07
CA HIS A 145 10.15 4.99 -3.10
C HIS A 145 8.73 4.60 -2.70
N GLY A 146 7.94 4.03 -3.61
CA GLY A 146 6.61 3.49 -3.32
C GLY A 146 6.66 2.37 -2.29
N ALA A 147 7.44 1.31 -2.56
CA ALA A 147 7.60 0.22 -1.61
C ALA A 147 8.22 0.69 -0.29
N GLY A 148 9.19 1.62 -0.33
CA GLY A 148 9.77 2.24 0.86
C GLY A 148 8.73 2.96 1.71
N HIS A 149 7.89 3.81 1.12
CA HIS A 149 6.82 4.51 1.82
C HIS A 149 5.80 3.53 2.41
N TYR A 150 5.34 2.56 1.62
CA TYR A 150 4.31 1.63 2.07
C TYR A 150 4.82 0.73 3.20
N LEU A 151 5.98 0.08 3.06
CA LEU A 151 6.50 -0.81 4.10
C LEU A 151 6.77 -0.09 5.42
N HIS A 152 7.33 1.13 5.39
CA HIS A 152 7.52 1.93 6.61
C HIS A 152 6.17 2.33 7.23
N SER A 153 5.20 2.71 6.41
CA SER A 153 3.85 3.02 6.90
C SER A 153 3.19 1.84 7.61
N ILE A 154 3.49 0.60 7.22
CA ILE A 154 3.02 -0.58 7.94
C ILE A 154 3.86 -0.82 9.19
N PHE A 155 5.19 -0.75 9.08
CA PHE A 155 6.16 -0.98 10.15
C PHE A 155 5.86 -0.15 11.40
N TRP A 156 5.50 1.13 11.25
CA TRP A 156 5.17 1.99 12.39
C TRP A 156 3.97 1.49 13.18
N PHE A 157 2.94 0.99 12.49
CA PHE A 157 1.70 0.52 13.11
C PHE A 157 1.78 -0.95 13.53
N SER A 158 2.84 -1.66 13.14
CA SER A 158 3.18 -3.00 13.59
C SER A 158 3.87 -3.04 14.97
N MET A 159 4.11 -1.88 15.59
CA MET A 159 4.78 -1.78 16.88
C MET A 159 3.97 -0.91 17.85
N HIS A 160 4.04 -1.18 19.16
CA HIS A 160 3.46 -0.32 20.20
C HIS A 160 4.00 -0.70 21.60
N PRO A 161 4.23 0.28 22.51
CA PRO A 161 4.69 0.03 23.89
C PRO A 161 3.79 -0.92 24.69
N ASN A 162 2.48 -0.80 24.47
CA ASN A 162 1.44 -1.63 25.08
C ASN A 162 0.72 -2.45 24.01
N GLY A 163 1.45 -2.85 22.97
CA GLY A 163 0.89 -3.59 21.84
C GLY A 163 0.38 -4.96 22.26
N LYS A 164 -0.55 -5.49 21.46
CA LYS A 164 -1.01 -6.86 21.61
C LYS A 164 0.14 -7.78 21.20
N ARG A 165 0.69 -8.59 22.12
CA ARG A 165 1.92 -9.38 21.92
C ARG A 165 1.76 -10.71 21.19
N ARG A 166 0.52 -11.20 21.07
CA ARG A 166 0.20 -12.40 20.29
C ARG A 166 -1.02 -12.17 19.41
N PRO A 167 -1.07 -12.76 18.22
CA PRO A 167 -2.26 -12.74 17.40
C PRO A 167 -3.34 -13.62 18.04
N THR A 168 -4.59 -13.31 17.75
CA THR A 168 -5.77 -14.13 18.07
C THR A 168 -6.71 -14.18 16.86
N GLY A 169 -7.86 -14.84 16.99
CA GLY A 169 -8.88 -14.85 15.95
C GLY A 169 -8.40 -15.50 14.65
N ALA A 170 -8.88 -15.00 13.52
CA ALA A 170 -8.62 -15.60 12.21
C ALA A 170 -7.14 -15.59 11.83
N LEU A 171 -6.40 -14.51 12.17
CA LEU A 171 -4.97 -14.45 11.88
C LEU A 171 -4.18 -15.52 12.63
N PHE A 172 -4.49 -15.77 13.91
CA PHE A 172 -3.85 -16.84 14.67
C PHE A 172 -4.11 -18.22 14.06
N GLN A 173 -5.36 -18.50 13.69
CA GLN A 173 -5.73 -19.76 13.04
C GLN A 173 -4.99 -19.93 11.71
N MET A 174 -4.89 -18.87 10.91
CA MET A 174 -4.18 -18.93 9.63
C MET A 174 -2.66 -19.09 9.81
N ILE A 175 -2.07 -18.53 10.86
CA ILE A 175 -0.68 -18.77 11.24
C ILE A 175 -0.48 -20.25 11.59
N ASP A 176 -1.38 -20.83 12.38
CA ASP A 176 -1.32 -22.25 12.75
C ASP A 176 -1.44 -23.15 11.53
N LEU A 177 -2.36 -22.85 10.61
CA LEU A 177 -2.52 -23.60 9.36
C LEU A 177 -1.32 -23.47 8.41
N SER A 178 -0.71 -22.28 8.32
CA SER A 178 0.35 -22.01 7.34
C SER A 178 1.74 -22.45 7.82
N PHE A 179 1.98 -22.39 9.13
CA PHE A 179 3.30 -22.64 9.73
C PHE A 179 3.31 -23.78 10.76
N GLY A 180 2.15 -24.39 11.05
CA GLY A 180 1.99 -25.48 12.01
C GLY A 180 1.93 -25.04 13.48
N SER A 181 2.46 -23.86 13.83
CA SER A 181 2.25 -23.21 15.13
C SER A 181 2.75 -21.76 15.12
N TYR A 182 2.30 -20.96 16.09
CA TYR A 182 2.87 -19.62 16.32
C TYR A 182 4.39 -19.65 16.62
N SER A 183 4.87 -20.69 17.32
CA SER A 183 6.29 -20.82 17.64
C SER A 183 7.12 -21.06 16.38
N ALA A 184 6.66 -21.97 15.51
CA ALA A 184 7.30 -22.26 14.23
C ALA A 184 7.27 -21.04 13.30
N PHE A 185 6.15 -20.31 13.25
CA PHE A 185 6.08 -19.03 12.55
C PHE A 185 7.12 -18.04 13.07
N LYS A 186 7.18 -17.81 14.38
CA LYS A 186 8.08 -16.83 15.00
C LYS A 186 9.53 -17.20 14.71
N GLU A 187 9.88 -18.48 14.81
CA GLU A 187 11.21 -19.00 14.49
C GLU A 187 11.56 -18.75 13.02
N HIS A 188 10.70 -19.16 12.09
CA HIS A 188 10.91 -18.95 10.65
C HIS A 188 11.08 -17.46 10.33
N PHE A 189 10.18 -16.59 10.82
CA PHE A 189 10.26 -15.15 10.59
C PHE A 189 11.56 -14.54 11.14
N THR A 190 11.96 -14.94 12.35
CA THR A 190 13.21 -14.48 12.98
C THR A 190 14.42 -14.89 12.14
N GLN A 191 14.48 -16.15 11.69
CA GLN A 191 15.58 -16.64 10.88
C GLN A 191 15.65 -15.93 9.52
N ALA A 192 14.50 -15.71 8.88
CA ALA A 192 14.41 -14.95 7.63
C ALA A 192 14.95 -13.53 7.80
N ALA A 193 14.51 -12.81 8.84
CA ALA A 193 14.96 -11.44 9.13
C ALA A 193 16.47 -11.35 9.37
N LYS A 194 17.03 -12.31 10.13
CA LYS A 194 18.47 -12.36 10.41
C LYS A 194 19.31 -12.60 9.15
N LYS A 195 18.76 -13.34 8.17
CA LYS A 195 19.46 -13.80 6.97
C LYS A 195 19.18 -12.98 5.70
N VAL A 196 18.45 -11.87 5.78
CA VAL A 196 18.29 -10.96 4.63
C VAL A 196 19.65 -10.56 4.09
N GLU A 197 19.90 -10.80 2.81
CA GLU A 197 21.15 -10.41 2.16
C GLU A 197 21.15 -8.89 1.88
N GLY A 198 22.22 -8.20 2.28
CA GLY A 198 22.31 -6.74 2.16
C GLY A 198 21.31 -5.99 3.05
N VAL A 199 20.54 -5.09 2.44
CA VAL A 199 19.51 -4.25 3.07
C VAL A 199 18.13 -4.71 2.64
N GLY A 200 17.16 -4.73 3.55
CA GLY A 200 15.86 -5.28 3.22
C GLY A 200 14.94 -5.50 4.41
N TRP A 201 14.02 -6.45 4.23
CA TRP A 201 12.90 -6.71 5.13
C TRP A 201 12.64 -8.21 5.27
N ALA A 202 12.12 -8.63 6.42
CA ALA A 202 11.29 -9.83 6.50
C ALA A 202 9.83 -9.42 6.59
N ILE A 203 8.96 -10.10 5.84
CA ILE A 203 7.56 -9.68 5.68
C ILE A 203 6.66 -10.91 5.79
N LEU A 204 5.74 -10.89 6.75
CA LEU A 204 4.59 -11.79 6.77
C LEU A 204 3.57 -11.23 5.79
N VAL A 205 3.18 -12.04 4.81
CA VAL A 205 2.22 -11.66 3.78
C VAL A 205 1.03 -12.60 3.76
N TRP A 206 -0.13 -12.10 3.38
CA TRP A 206 -1.21 -12.92 2.83
C TRP A 206 -0.93 -13.15 1.35
N ALA A 207 -1.01 -14.40 0.90
CA ALA A 207 -0.88 -14.78 -0.51
C ALA A 207 -2.25 -15.22 -1.06
N PRO A 208 -3.01 -14.30 -1.68
CA PRO A 208 -4.38 -14.56 -2.15
C PRO A 208 -4.52 -15.77 -3.08
N ARG A 209 -3.50 -16.04 -3.91
CA ARG A 209 -3.51 -17.16 -4.88
C ARG A 209 -3.44 -18.52 -4.21
N SER A 210 -2.67 -18.62 -3.13
CA SER A 210 -2.42 -19.88 -2.42
C SER A 210 -3.30 -20.03 -1.18
N GLY A 211 -4.05 -18.97 -0.82
CA GLY A 211 -4.98 -18.94 0.31
C GLY A 211 -4.28 -19.16 1.66
N ARG A 212 -3.02 -18.75 1.78
CA ARG A 212 -2.19 -18.98 2.98
C ARG A 212 -1.31 -17.78 3.32
N LEU A 213 -0.72 -17.83 4.51
CA LEU A 213 0.33 -16.90 4.88
C LEU A 213 1.69 -17.40 4.39
N GLU A 214 2.53 -16.46 3.98
CA GLU A 214 3.91 -16.72 3.57
C GLU A 214 4.86 -15.73 4.28
N ILE A 215 6.14 -16.09 4.35
CA ILE A 215 7.21 -15.19 4.80
C ILE A 215 8.09 -14.91 3.59
N LEU A 216 8.24 -13.63 3.24
CA LEU A 216 9.13 -13.18 2.18
C LEU A 216 10.28 -12.36 2.77
N THR A 217 11.45 -12.46 2.14
CA THR A 217 12.55 -11.53 2.34
C THR A 217 12.62 -10.58 1.16
N ALA A 218 12.42 -9.29 1.39
CA ALA A 218 12.55 -8.28 0.34
C ALA A 218 13.94 -7.64 0.40
N GLU A 219 14.63 -7.52 -0.73
CA GLU A 219 15.85 -6.72 -0.84
C GLU A 219 15.50 -5.28 -1.23
N LYS A 220 16.24 -4.33 -0.67
CA LYS A 220 15.89 -2.90 -0.68
C LYS A 220 14.47 -2.70 -0.13
N HIS A 221 13.50 -2.41 -1.00
CA HIS A 221 12.07 -2.36 -0.64
C HIS A 221 11.20 -3.17 -1.60
N GLN A 222 11.58 -3.24 -2.87
CA GLN A 222 10.75 -3.72 -3.98
C GLN A 222 11.28 -4.98 -4.66
N LEU A 223 12.46 -5.49 -4.28
CA LEU A 223 13.05 -6.68 -4.89
C LEU A 223 12.66 -7.93 -4.09
N LEU A 224 12.60 -9.07 -4.77
CA LEU A 224 12.22 -10.38 -4.21
C LEU A 224 10.80 -10.43 -3.61
N SER A 225 9.91 -9.54 -4.05
CA SER A 225 8.47 -9.62 -3.77
C SER A 225 7.76 -10.54 -4.77
N GLN A 226 6.76 -11.28 -4.30
CA GLN A 226 5.74 -11.84 -5.17
C GLN A 226 4.70 -10.75 -5.51
N TRP A 227 4.26 -10.64 -6.77
CA TRP A 227 3.17 -9.73 -7.11
C TRP A 227 1.85 -10.23 -6.53
N ASP A 228 0.95 -9.32 -6.18
CA ASP A 228 -0.39 -9.54 -5.59
C ASP A 228 -0.47 -10.03 -4.14
N VAL A 229 0.67 -10.27 -3.47
CA VAL A 229 0.68 -10.52 -2.01
C VAL A 229 0.40 -9.24 -1.23
N ILE A 230 -0.19 -9.40 -0.04
CA ILE A 230 -0.59 -8.29 0.82
C ILE A 230 0.25 -8.30 2.11
N PRO A 231 1.15 -7.33 2.33
CA PRO A 231 1.96 -7.24 3.55
C PRO A 231 1.13 -7.02 4.82
N LEU A 232 1.36 -7.85 5.84
CA LEU A 232 0.67 -7.79 7.13
C LEU A 232 1.59 -7.31 8.25
N LEU A 233 2.80 -7.86 8.32
CA LEU A 233 3.79 -7.55 9.37
C LEU A 233 5.20 -7.52 8.77
N PRO A 234 5.72 -6.34 8.40
CA PRO A 234 7.10 -6.17 7.98
C PRO A 234 8.02 -5.86 9.17
N LEU A 235 9.27 -6.31 9.07
CA LEU A 235 10.39 -5.94 9.94
C LEU A 235 11.50 -5.34 9.07
N ASP A 236 11.82 -4.07 9.30
CA ASP A 236 12.94 -3.38 8.64
C ASP A 236 14.27 -3.91 9.20
N VAL A 237 15.13 -4.44 8.33
CA VAL A 237 16.51 -4.85 8.66
C VAL A 237 17.54 -4.11 7.81
N TRP A 238 17.20 -2.94 7.26
CA TRP A 238 18.17 -1.96 6.84
C TRP A 238 19.02 -1.51 8.04
N GLU A 239 20.30 -1.23 7.79
CA GLU A 239 21.22 -0.83 8.88
C GLU A 239 20.73 0.44 9.61
N HIS A 240 20.08 1.39 8.92
CA HIS A 240 19.51 2.58 9.57
C HIS A 240 18.48 2.25 10.67
N ALA A 241 17.87 1.07 10.64
CA ALA A 241 16.83 0.66 11.60
C ALA A 241 17.42 0.20 12.93
N TYR A 242 18.71 -0.12 13.00
CA TYR A 242 19.30 -0.71 14.21
C TYR A 242 20.72 -0.25 14.53
N TYR A 243 21.50 0.22 13.55
CA TYR A 243 22.95 0.36 13.70
C TYR A 243 23.37 1.35 14.78
N LEU A 244 22.57 2.41 15.03
CA LEU A 244 22.89 3.37 16.10
C LEU A 244 22.93 2.70 17.48
N GLN A 245 22.08 1.70 17.72
CA GLN A 245 21.94 1.01 19.01
C GLN A 245 22.64 -0.35 19.03
N TYR A 246 22.50 -1.16 17.98
CA TYR A 246 22.97 -2.55 17.92
C TYR A 246 24.25 -2.74 17.09
N LYS A 247 24.75 -1.68 16.42
CA LYS A 247 25.92 -1.74 15.54
C LYS A 247 25.75 -2.86 14.50
N ASN A 248 26.71 -3.76 14.37
CA ASN A 248 26.67 -4.90 13.45
C ASN A 248 25.81 -6.07 13.95
N ASP A 249 25.30 -6.04 15.19
CA ASP A 249 24.51 -7.12 15.78
C ASP A 249 23.02 -7.03 15.39
N ARG A 250 22.74 -7.29 14.12
CA ARG A 250 21.36 -7.41 13.59
C ARG A 250 20.56 -8.46 14.36
N ALA A 251 21.20 -9.55 14.79
CA ALA A 251 20.51 -10.66 15.43
C ALA A 251 19.85 -10.21 16.75
N SER A 252 20.58 -9.47 17.58
CA SER A 252 20.03 -8.89 18.80
C SER A 252 18.89 -7.92 18.51
N TYR A 253 19.00 -7.06 17.50
CA TYR A 253 17.90 -6.17 17.12
C TYR A 253 16.62 -6.94 16.77
N VAL A 254 16.72 -7.97 15.93
CA VAL A 254 15.57 -8.82 15.55
C VAL A 254 14.95 -9.49 16.78
N ASP A 255 15.77 -10.00 17.69
CA ASP A 255 15.28 -10.65 18.91
C ASP A 255 14.57 -9.66 19.85
N HIS A 256 15.07 -8.43 19.96
CA HIS A 256 14.46 -7.38 20.78
C HIS A 256 13.20 -6.78 20.17
N TRP A 257 13.10 -6.70 18.84
CA TRP A 257 11.92 -6.18 18.13
C TRP A 257 10.64 -6.93 18.51
N TRP A 258 10.71 -8.24 18.75
CA TRP A 258 9.55 -9.03 19.19
C TRP A 258 8.89 -8.52 20.48
N ASN A 259 9.59 -7.76 21.31
CA ASN A 259 9.02 -7.19 22.54
C ASN A 259 8.10 -5.98 22.28
N VAL A 260 8.21 -5.36 21.10
CA VAL A 260 7.41 -4.19 20.72
C VAL A 260 6.36 -4.48 19.65
N VAL A 261 6.36 -5.68 19.06
CA VAL A 261 5.35 -6.09 18.08
C VAL A 261 3.93 -5.91 18.61
N ASP A 262 3.08 -5.32 17.79
CA ASP A 262 1.65 -5.14 18.02
C ASP A 262 0.83 -5.81 16.91
N TRP A 263 0.10 -6.86 17.29
CA TRP A 263 -0.68 -7.67 16.35
C TRP A 263 -1.99 -7.02 15.90
N ARG A 264 -2.46 -5.94 16.54
CA ARG A 264 -3.76 -5.33 16.25
C ARG A 264 -3.92 -4.90 14.79
N GLU A 265 -2.91 -4.22 14.25
CA GLU A 265 -2.97 -3.74 12.87
C GLU A 265 -2.81 -4.89 11.87
N ALA A 266 -1.95 -5.87 12.15
CA ALA A 266 -1.79 -7.05 11.30
C ALA A 266 -3.10 -7.87 11.24
N GLU A 267 -3.81 -8.03 12.35
CA GLU A 267 -5.12 -8.66 12.40
C GLU A 267 -6.16 -7.90 11.59
N LYS A 268 -6.26 -6.59 11.78
CA LYS A 268 -7.18 -5.74 11.02
C LYS A 268 -6.92 -5.81 9.51
N ARG A 269 -5.65 -5.76 9.10
CA ARG A 269 -5.24 -5.91 7.70
C ARG A 269 -5.57 -7.29 7.16
N PHE A 270 -5.36 -8.34 7.93
CA PHE A 270 -5.69 -9.70 7.52
C PHE A 270 -7.19 -9.90 7.29
N GLU A 271 -8.05 -9.33 8.14
CA GLU A 271 -9.51 -9.39 7.95
C GLU A 271 -9.95 -8.77 6.61
N GLN A 272 -9.26 -7.74 6.13
CA GLN A 272 -9.53 -7.14 4.81
C GLN A 272 -8.87 -7.95 3.69
N ALA A 273 -7.63 -8.40 3.90
CA ALA A 273 -6.82 -9.09 2.91
C ALA A 273 -7.41 -10.46 2.53
N LYS A 274 -7.96 -11.20 3.50
CA LYS A 274 -8.51 -12.55 3.28
C LYS A 274 -9.75 -12.56 2.37
N GLU A 275 -10.42 -11.42 2.22
CA GLU A 275 -11.55 -11.25 1.28
C GLU A 275 -11.06 -11.14 -0.17
N VAL A 276 -9.79 -10.79 -0.38
CA VAL A 276 -9.14 -10.88 -1.69
C VAL A 276 -8.80 -12.35 -1.95
N VAL A 277 -9.70 -13.03 -2.64
CA VAL A 277 -9.52 -14.43 -3.07
C VAL A 277 -9.51 -14.45 -4.59
N TRP A 278 -8.36 -14.81 -5.17
CA TRP A 278 -8.31 -15.13 -6.59
C TRP A 278 -8.90 -16.51 -6.82
N LYS A 279 -9.56 -16.73 -7.96
CA LYS A 279 -9.95 -18.09 -8.35
C LYS A 279 -8.70 -18.96 -8.28
N LEU A 280 -8.74 -19.97 -7.42
CA LEU A 280 -7.73 -21.01 -7.37
C LEU A 280 -7.72 -21.66 -8.77
N TYR A 281 -6.53 -21.89 -9.28
CA TYR A 281 -6.28 -22.44 -10.62
C TYR A 281 -7.17 -23.64 -10.95
#